data_AF-A0A7I8DM15-F1
#
_entry.id   AF-A0A7I8DM15-F1
#
_cell.length_a   1.000
_cell.length_b   1.000
_cell.length_c   1.000
_cell.angle_alpha   90.00
_cell.angle_beta   90.00
_cell.angle_gamma   90.00
#
_symmetry.space_group_name_H-M   'P 1'
#
loop_
_entity.id
_entity.type
_entity.pdbx_description
1 polymer ?
#
loop_
_entity_poly.entity_id
_entity_poly.type
_entity_poly.pdbx_seq_one_letter_code
_entity_poly.pdbx_strand_id
1 'polypeptide(L)'
;MSISIGGNYSVDAALAQANSTKSSSKIEDTLNKNLKNASDDELMDVCKTFESYMVEQMFKEMKKSVGSEEEESPYVSYFGDTLYQKYAEDIVDNGGMGIAQMLYESMKRNS
;
A
#
# COMPACT_ATOMS: atom_id res chain seq x y z
N MET A 1 23.68 27.36 -20.81
CA MET A 1 22.74 26.60 -19.96
C MET A 1 22.91 25.13 -20.27
N SER A 2 23.46 24.35 -19.34
CA SER A 2 23.38 22.89 -19.35
C SER A 2 23.40 22.45 -17.90
N ILE A 3 22.21 22.09 -17.42
CA ILE A 3 21.95 21.70 -16.04
C ILE A 3 22.51 20.29 -15.86
N SER A 4 23.41 20.15 -14.89
CA SER A 4 23.87 18.88 -14.37
C SER A 4 22.67 18.11 -13.80
N ILE A 5 22.36 16.93 -14.37
CA ILE A 5 21.51 15.93 -13.73
C ILE A 5 22.38 14.72 -13.47
N GLY A 6 23.15 14.81 -12.39
CA GLY A 6 23.81 13.68 -11.76
C GLY A 6 23.13 13.44 -10.41
N GLY A 7 22.51 12.28 -10.26
CA GLY A 7 21.94 11.81 -9.00
C GLY A 7 20.43 11.96 -8.94
N ASN A 8 19.70 10.86 -9.12
CA ASN A 8 18.42 10.58 -8.43
C ASN A 8 17.83 9.18 -8.70
N TYR A 9 18.38 8.37 -9.63
CA TYR A 9 17.88 7.00 -9.85
C TYR A 9 17.95 6.08 -8.60
N SER A 10 18.80 6.40 -7.62
CA SER A 10 18.96 5.65 -6.37
C SER A 10 17.98 6.06 -5.27
N VAL A 11 17.43 7.28 -5.32
CA VAL A 11 16.59 7.81 -4.24
C VAL A 11 15.13 7.43 -4.43
N ASP A 12 14.67 7.28 -5.68
CA ASP A 12 13.27 6.95 -5.98
C ASP A 12 12.95 5.48 -5.73
N ALA A 13 13.85 4.56 -6.09
CA ALA A 13 13.73 3.14 -5.71
C ALA A 13 13.80 2.96 -4.19
N ALA A 14 14.65 3.74 -3.51
CA ALA A 14 14.71 3.77 -2.06
C ALA A 14 13.44 4.37 -1.44
N LEU A 15 12.76 5.32 -2.10
CA LEU A 15 11.51 5.91 -1.63
C LEU A 15 10.31 4.97 -1.81
N ALA A 16 10.21 4.30 -2.95
CA ALA A 16 9.21 3.26 -3.20
C ALA A 16 9.37 2.11 -2.20
N GLN A 17 10.61 1.63 -2.00
CA GLN A 17 10.91 0.62 -1.00
C GLN A 17 10.71 1.12 0.44
N ALA A 18 11.04 2.38 0.74
CA ALA A 18 10.76 2.98 2.04
C ALA A 18 9.26 3.16 2.30
N ASN A 19 8.44 3.39 1.28
CA ASN A 19 6.98 3.45 1.43
C ASN A 19 6.40 2.05 1.68
N SER A 20 6.85 1.03 0.94
CA SER A 20 6.48 -0.37 1.20
C SER A 20 6.92 -0.82 2.61
N THR A 21 8.14 -0.46 3.03
CA THR A 21 8.66 -0.75 4.37
C THR A 21 7.94 0.04 5.45
N LYS A 22 7.53 1.31 5.21
CA LYS A 22 6.74 2.10 6.17
C LYS A 22 5.34 1.53 6.39
N SER A 23 4.67 1.06 5.34
CA SER A 23 3.37 0.41 5.48
C SER A 23 3.50 -0.91 6.24
N SER A 24 4.53 -1.71 5.95
CA SER A 24 4.82 -2.96 6.68
C SER A 24 5.21 -2.71 8.15
N SER A 25 6.04 -1.70 8.41
CA SER A 25 6.51 -1.38 9.77
C SER A 25 5.39 -0.79 10.63
N LYS A 26 4.47 0.00 10.07
CA LYS A 26 3.28 0.49 10.78
C LYS A 26 2.34 -0.65 11.17
N ILE A 27 2.17 -1.62 10.29
CA ILE A 27 1.40 -2.84 10.55
C ILE A 27 2.08 -3.63 11.67
N GLU A 28 3.40 -3.89 11.58
CA GLU A 28 4.15 -4.60 12.62
C GLU A 28 4.17 -3.86 13.97
N ASP A 29 4.39 -2.55 13.98
CA ASP A 29 4.41 -1.75 15.21
C ASP A 29 3.05 -1.72 15.91
N THR A 30 1.95 -1.74 15.15
CA THR A 30 0.58 -1.77 15.71
C THR A 30 0.13 -3.17 16.09
N LEU A 31 0.60 -4.21 15.38
CA LEU A 31 0.42 -5.60 15.80
C LEU A 31 1.20 -5.90 17.10
N ASN A 32 2.41 -5.35 17.25
CA ASN A 32 3.25 -5.52 18.43
C ASN A 32 2.84 -4.63 19.61
N LYS A 33 2.28 -3.45 19.37
CA LYS A 33 1.56 -2.68 20.40
C LYS A 33 0.21 -3.31 20.64
N ASN A 34 0.11 -4.14 21.68
CA ASN A 34 -1.14 -4.64 22.29
C ASN A 34 -2.42 -4.02 21.68
N LEU A 35 -2.99 -4.67 20.67
CA LEU A 35 -4.25 -4.29 20.01
C LEU A 35 -5.38 -3.99 21.01
N LYS A 36 -5.28 -4.53 22.23
CA LYS A 36 -6.17 -4.27 23.36
C LYS A 36 -6.19 -2.81 23.86
N ASN A 37 -5.17 -2.01 23.55
CA ASN A 37 -5.06 -0.62 24.00
C ASN A 37 -5.08 0.42 22.86
N ALA A 38 -5.14 -0.02 21.59
CA ALA A 38 -5.27 0.89 20.46
C ALA A 38 -6.70 1.46 20.44
N SER A 39 -6.85 2.73 20.05
CA SER A 39 -8.18 3.31 19.85
C SER A 39 -8.92 2.59 18.72
N ASP A 40 -10.26 2.57 18.77
CA ASP A 40 -11.10 2.06 17.68
C ASP A 40 -10.73 2.72 16.33
N ASP A 41 -10.37 4.01 16.35
CA ASP A 41 -9.94 4.77 15.18
C ASP A 41 -8.56 4.31 14.66
N GLU A 42 -7.61 4.02 15.55
CA GLU A 42 -6.26 3.56 15.16
C GLU A 42 -6.31 2.14 14.58
N LEU A 43 -7.11 1.26 15.18
CA LEU A 43 -7.36 -0.08 14.67
C LEU A 43 -8.00 -0.04 13.27
N MET A 44 -8.98 0.83 13.06
CA MET A 44 -9.62 1.02 11.76
C MET A 44 -8.63 1.55 10.72
N ASP A 45 -7.80 2.53 11.07
CA ASP A 45 -6.79 3.09 10.17
C ASP A 45 -5.76 2.05 9.72
N VAL A 46 -5.36 1.15 10.62
CA VAL A 46 -4.49 0.01 10.28
C VAL A 46 -5.20 -0.99 9.37
N CYS A 47 -6.47 -1.29 9.65
CA CYS A 47 -7.26 -2.19 8.79
C CYS A 47 -7.42 -1.60 7.38
N LYS A 48 -7.63 -0.28 7.26
CA LYS A 48 -7.68 0.43 5.97
C LYS A 48 -6.34 0.38 5.25
N THR A 49 -5.24 0.64 5.95
CA THR A 49 -3.89 0.54 5.39
C THR A 49 -3.61 -0.86 4.84
N PHE A 50 -4.06 -1.90 5.56
CA PHE A 50 -3.96 -3.28 5.10
C PHE A 50 -4.84 -3.55 3.86
N GLU A 51 -6.08 -3.08 3.85
CA GLU A 51 -6.97 -3.24 2.69
C GLU A 51 -6.38 -2.55 1.45
N SER A 52 -5.82 -1.34 1.58
CA SER A 52 -5.17 -0.64 0.47
C SER A 52 -3.99 -1.43 -0.08
N TYR A 53 -3.13 -1.96 0.79
CA TYR A 53 -2.02 -2.81 0.36
C TYR A 53 -2.51 -4.08 -0.37
N MET A 54 -3.57 -4.71 0.13
CA MET A 54 -4.12 -5.92 -0.49
C MET A 54 -4.74 -5.63 -1.87
N VAL A 55 -5.46 -4.52 -1.99
CA VAL A 55 -6.05 -4.05 -3.26
C VAL A 55 -4.94 -3.69 -4.26
N GLU A 56 -3.87 -3.02 -3.83
CA GLU A 56 -2.69 -2.74 -4.66
C GLU A 56 -2.10 -4.04 -5.21
N GLN A 57 -1.92 -5.08 -4.37
CA GLN A 57 -1.40 -6.36 -4.81
C GLN A 57 -2.36 -7.11 -5.74
N MET A 58 -3.68 -6.97 -5.56
CA MET A 58 -4.67 -7.45 -6.53
C MET A 58 -4.47 -6.80 -7.90
N PHE A 59 -4.28 -5.47 -7.96
CA PHE A 59 -4.03 -4.78 -9.23
C PHE A 59 -2.75 -5.24 -9.91
N LYS A 60 -1.68 -5.46 -9.14
CA LYS A 60 -0.40 -5.97 -9.65
C LYS A 60 -0.53 -7.39 -10.20
N GLU A 61 -1.21 -8.30 -9.51
CA GLU A 61 -1.46 -9.66 -10.00
C GLU A 61 -2.45 -9.67 -11.18
N MET A 62 -3.45 -8.77 -11.21
CA MET A 62 -4.34 -8.59 -12.36
C MET A 62 -3.56 -8.13 -13.60
N LYS A 63 -2.66 -7.15 -13.46
CA LYS A 63 -1.77 -6.71 -14.55
C LYS A 63 -0.92 -7.86 -15.08
N LYS A 64 -0.36 -8.67 -14.19
CA LYS A 64 0.43 -9.86 -14.53
C LYS A 64 -0.40 -10.92 -15.25
N SER A 65 -1.64 -11.14 -14.84
CA SER A 65 -2.57 -12.07 -15.47
C SER A 65 -3.04 -11.64 -16.87
N VAL A 66 -3.04 -10.34 -17.17
CA VAL A 66 -3.44 -9.80 -18.49
C VAL A 66 -2.32 -9.93 -19.53
N GLY A 67 -1.12 -10.40 -19.14
CA GLY A 67 -0.06 -10.75 -20.09
C GLY A 67 0.74 -9.55 -20.58
N SER A 68 1.15 -8.66 -19.67
CA SER A 68 2.09 -7.58 -19.97
C SER A 68 3.52 -8.12 -19.92
N GLU A 69 3.91 -8.95 -20.90
CA GLU A 69 5.28 -9.50 -21.03
C GLU A 69 6.20 -8.61 -21.90
N GLU A 70 5.74 -7.44 -22.33
CA GLU A 70 6.62 -6.46 -22.98
C GLU A 70 7.47 -5.75 -21.92
N GLU A 71 8.76 -5.58 -22.18
CA GLU A 71 9.70 -4.83 -21.31
C GLU A 71 9.17 -3.39 -21.11
N GLU A 72 8.34 -3.19 -20.09
CA GLU A 72 7.87 -1.87 -19.72
C GLU A 72 9.07 -1.02 -19.31
N SER A 73 9.20 0.15 -19.93
CA SER A 73 10.16 1.15 -19.49
C SER A 73 9.99 1.39 -17.98
N PRO A 74 11.08 1.55 -17.21
CA PRO A 74 11.02 1.83 -15.77
C PRO A 74 10.08 3.00 -15.41
N TYR A 75 9.93 3.98 -16.31
CA TYR A 75 8.97 5.07 -16.17
C TYR A 75 7.51 4.63 -16.21
N VAL A 76 7.16 3.70 -17.10
CA VAL A 76 5.79 3.17 -17.25
C VAL A 76 5.45 2.30 -16.04
N SER A 77 6.38 1.46 -15.61
CA SER A 77 6.23 0.63 -14.41
C SER A 77 6.00 1.49 -13.16
N TYR A 78 6.83 2.51 -12.93
CA TYR A 78 6.67 3.42 -11.78
C TYR A 78 5.35 4.20 -11.80
N PHE A 79 4.94 4.68 -12.97
CA PHE A 79 3.65 5.35 -13.13
C PHE A 79 2.49 4.41 -12.83
N GLY A 80 2.56 3.16 -13.30
CA GLY A 80 1.58 2.12 -13.02
C GLY A 80 1.49 1.81 -11.53
N ASP A 81 2.62 1.62 -10.85
CA ASP A 81 2.66 1.36 -9.40
C ASP A 81 2.06 2.53 -8.60
N THR A 82 2.42 3.77 -8.96
CA THR A 82 1.86 4.97 -8.31
C THR A 82 0.35 5.07 -8.56
N LEU A 83 -0.11 4.75 -9.77
CA LEU A 83 -1.52 4.73 -10.13
C LEU A 83 -2.28 3.69 -9.29
N TYR A 84 -1.77 2.47 -9.18
CA TYR A 84 -2.42 1.41 -8.41
C TYR A 84 -2.47 1.73 -6.92
N GLN A 85 -1.39 2.30 -6.36
CA GLN A 85 -1.39 2.75 -4.97
C GLN A 85 -2.47 3.80 -4.72
N LYS A 86 -2.60 4.81 -5.60
CA LYS A 86 -3.62 5.84 -5.48
C LYS A 86 -5.04 5.29 -5.64
N TYR A 87 -5.23 4.39 -6.58
CA TYR A 87 -6.52 3.75 -6.79
C TYR A 87 -6.93 2.89 -5.61
N ALA A 88 -5.98 2.18 -5.00
CA ALA A 88 -6.21 1.41 -3.78
C ALA A 88 -6.58 2.31 -2.59
N GLU A 89 -5.86 3.41 -2.37
CA GLU A 89 -6.18 4.44 -1.36
C GLU A 89 -7.61 4.97 -1.57
N ASP A 90 -7.95 5.41 -2.79
CA ASP A 90 -9.28 5.96 -3.12
C ASP A 90 -10.40 4.93 -2.95
N ILE A 91 -10.18 3.67 -3.32
CA ILE A 91 -11.16 2.58 -3.14
C ILE A 91 -11.46 2.43 -1.65
N VAL A 92 -10.42 2.32 -0.81
CA VAL A 92 -10.60 2.09 0.63
C VAL A 92 -11.24 3.28 1.34
N ASP A 93 -10.89 4.51 0.96
CA ASP A 93 -11.47 5.72 1.56
C ASP A 93 -12.95 5.90 1.23
N ASN A 94 -13.41 5.45 0.06
CA ASN A 94 -14.82 5.48 -0.34
C ASN A 94 -15.65 4.30 0.21
N GLY A 95 -15.10 3.49 1.12
CA GLY A 95 -15.80 2.35 1.71
C GLY A 95 -15.44 1.00 1.10
N GLY A 96 -14.48 0.96 0.17
CA GLY A 96 -13.70 -0.22 -0.21
C GLY A 96 -14.47 -1.50 -0.56
N MET A 97 -13.76 -2.61 -0.42
CA MET A 97 -14.34 -3.96 -0.45
C MET A 97 -14.93 -4.37 0.91
N GLY A 98 -14.89 -3.48 1.91
CA GLY A 98 -15.35 -3.74 3.27
C GLY A 98 -14.44 -4.69 4.05
N ILE A 99 -13.24 -4.98 3.54
CA ILE A 99 -12.32 -5.94 4.17
C ILE A 99 -11.70 -5.36 5.43
N ALA A 100 -11.38 -4.07 5.44
CA ALA A 100 -10.93 -3.38 6.63
C ALA A 100 -11.98 -3.47 7.75
N GLN A 101 -13.25 -3.28 7.41
CA GLN A 101 -14.35 -3.39 8.36
C GLN A 101 -14.50 -4.83 8.89
N MET A 102 -14.47 -5.84 8.01
CA MET A 102 -14.54 -7.25 8.44
C MET A 102 -13.37 -7.65 9.35
N LEU A 103 -12.16 -7.14 9.06
CA LEU A 103 -10.96 -7.37 9.87
C LEU A 103 -11.10 -6.69 11.23
N TYR A 104 -11.50 -5.41 11.25
CA TYR A 104 -11.77 -4.64 12.46
C TYR A 104 -12.81 -5.31 13.35
N GLU A 105 -13.95 -5.73 12.78
CA GLU A 105 -15.00 -6.43 13.51
C GLU A 105 -14.54 -7.79 14.05
N SER A 106 -13.72 -8.52 13.29
CA SER A 106 -13.17 -9.80 13.72
C SER A 106 -12.14 -9.65 14.85
N MET A 107 -11.34 -8.59 14.83
CA MET A 107 -10.43 -8.24 15.92
C MET A 107 -11.21 -7.87 17.18
N LYS A 108 -12.22 -7.00 17.07
CA LYS A 108 -13.06 -6.57 18.19
C LYS A 108 -13.88 -7.71 18.81
N ARG A 109 -14.36 -8.65 17.99
CA ARG A 109 -15.12 -9.83 18.44
C ARG A 109 -14.26 -10.87 19.18
N ASN A 110 -12.96 -10.91 18.91
CA ASN A 110 -12.00 -11.82 19.57
C ASN A 110 -11.16 -11.15 20.67
N SER A 111 -11.44 -9.88 21.01
CA SER A 111 -10.71 -9.08 22.01
C SER A 111 -11.10 -9.37 23.47
#